data_AF-A0A957WG85-F1
#
_entry.id   AF-A0A957WG85-F1
#
_cell.length_a   1.000
_cell.length_b   1.000
_cell.length_c   1.000
_cell.angle_alpha   90.00
_cell.angle_beta   90.00
_cell.angle_gamma   90.00
#
_symmetry.space_group_name_H-M   'P 1'
#
loop_
_entity.id
_entity.type
_entity.pdbx_description
1 polymer ?
#
loop_
_entity_poly.entity_id
_entity_poly.type
_entity_poly.pdbx_seq_one_letter_code
_entity_poly.pdbx_strand_id
1 'polypeptide(L)'
;MEYNAKTTGRIDPAADPERAAMFMEVYGSYTIPLLSFVPSWQSLPIGERLCYLVNLRAITPDQRRRLVDYIARRFDIDPASVEADLDQIGMPVLTEHITVTSSDQGLLLSMMDDRRLNSDDPDDDLENYLYEDKEDDWEEEWDDYDEWDDYEEWGR
;
A
#
# COMPACT_ATOMS: atom_id res chain seq x y z
N MET A 1 5.37 26.23 3.24
CA MET A 1 4.24 25.31 2.99
C MET A 1 4.84 23.92 3.00
N GLU A 2 4.70 23.19 4.11
CA GLU A 2 5.19 21.81 4.21
C GLU A 2 4.37 20.92 3.28
N TYR A 3 5.03 20.25 2.35
CA TYR A 3 4.36 19.32 1.44
C TYR A 3 4.26 17.97 2.15
N ASN A 4 3.14 17.74 2.83
CA ASN A 4 2.85 16.42 3.41
C ASN A 4 2.56 15.43 2.28
N ALA A 5 3.58 14.65 1.90
CA ALA A 5 3.41 13.56 0.96
C ALA A 5 2.42 12.55 1.56
N LYS A 6 1.25 12.41 0.94
CA LYS A 6 0.21 11.46 1.39
C LYS A 6 0.61 10.00 1.21
N THR A 7 1.62 9.75 0.37
CA THR A 7 2.16 8.42 0.08
C THR A 7 3.64 8.39 0.39
N THR A 8 4.07 7.38 1.14
CA THR A 8 5.48 7.17 1.49
C THR A 8 5.89 5.72 1.28
N GLY A 9 7.16 5.53 0.93
CA GLY A 9 7.82 4.23 0.84
C GLY A 9 8.80 4.06 1.97
N ARG A 10 8.83 2.89 2.61
CA ARG A 10 9.76 2.55 3.69
C ARG A 10 10.60 1.33 3.33
N ILE A 11 11.92 1.45 3.47
CA ILE A 11 12.86 0.32 3.39
C ILE A 11 12.87 -0.41 4.74
N ASP A 12 12.93 -1.74 4.72
CA ASP A 12 13.15 -2.55 5.92
C ASP A 12 14.66 -2.80 6.12
N PRO A 13 15.30 -2.23 7.16
CA PRO A 13 16.72 -2.42 7.41
C PRO A 13 17.12 -3.87 7.70
N ALA A 14 16.19 -4.72 8.16
CA ALA A 14 16.46 -6.13 8.40
C ALA A 14 16.49 -6.94 7.10
N ALA A 15 15.67 -6.56 6.11
CA ALA A 15 15.58 -7.25 4.83
C ALA A 15 16.67 -6.81 3.85
N ASP A 16 17.03 -5.52 3.83
CA ASP A 16 18.05 -4.97 2.93
C ASP A 16 18.90 -3.90 3.65
N PRO A 17 19.93 -4.32 4.40
CA PRO A 17 20.75 -3.41 5.20
C PRO A 17 21.61 -2.46 4.36
N GLU A 18 22.04 -2.88 3.16
CA GLU A 18 22.84 -2.04 2.26
C GLU A 18 22.00 -0.87 1.75
N ARG A 19 20.80 -1.15 1.24
CA ARG A 19 19.89 -0.11 0.75
C ARG A 19 19.36 0.76 1.89
N ALA A 20 19.14 0.20 3.08
CA ALA A 20 18.76 0.99 4.24
C ALA A 20 19.86 1.96 4.68
N ALA A 21 21.14 1.56 4.62
CA ALA A 21 22.26 2.45 4.88
C ALA A 21 22.31 3.62 3.88
N MET A 22 22.09 3.34 2.59
CA MET A 22 21.97 4.38 1.55
C MET A 22 20.84 5.37 1.86
N PHE A 23 19.68 4.87 2.29
CA PHE A 23 18.54 5.73 2.65
C PHE A 23 18.88 6.68 3.81
N MET A 24 19.59 6.18 4.82
CA MET A 24 20.06 7.01 5.93
C MET A 24 21.10 8.04 5.48
N GLU A 25 22.03 7.67 4.61
CA GLU A 25 23.03 8.60 4.08
C GLU A 25 22.37 9.75 3.29
N VAL A 26 21.48 9.40 2.37
CA VAL A 26 20.85 10.36 1.44
C VAL A 26 19.73 11.15 2.10
N TYR A 27 18.77 10.45 2.71
CA TYR A 27 17.54 11.07 3.21
C TYR A 27 17.60 11.36 4.72
N GLY A 28 18.47 10.70 5.47
CA GLY A 28 18.46 10.74 6.94
C GLY A 28 17.28 9.98 7.55
N SER A 29 16.61 9.14 6.77
CA SER A 29 15.41 8.41 7.16
C SER A 29 15.28 7.13 6.34
N TYR A 30 14.63 6.11 6.88
CA TYR A 30 14.21 4.91 6.14
C TYR A 30 12.94 5.12 5.32
N THR A 31 12.37 6.32 5.34
CA THR A 31 11.12 6.65 4.66
C THR A 31 11.36 7.76 3.63
N ILE A 32 10.78 7.57 2.45
CA ILE A 32 10.86 8.52 1.33
C ILE A 32 9.46 8.87 0.83
N PRO A 33 9.25 10.12 0.36
CA PRO A 33 7.99 10.49 -0.26
C PRO A 33 7.89 9.89 -1.67
N LEU A 34 6.72 9.34 -2.01
CA LEU A 34 6.45 8.80 -3.35
C LEU A 34 5.48 9.68 -4.11
N LEU A 35 5.59 9.71 -5.44
CA LEU A 35 4.66 10.44 -6.31
C LEU A 35 3.27 9.79 -6.32
N SER A 36 3.22 8.46 -6.30
CA SER A 36 2.00 7.66 -6.34
C SER A 36 2.19 6.39 -5.53
N PHE A 37 1.08 5.87 -5.01
CA PHE A 37 0.97 4.56 -4.38
C PHE A 37 0.69 3.45 -5.40
N VAL A 38 0.30 3.80 -6.64
CA VAL A 38 0.25 2.85 -7.76
C VAL A 38 1.63 2.84 -8.40
N PRO A 39 2.30 1.69 -8.45
CA PRO A 39 3.56 1.60 -9.16
C PRO A 39 3.35 1.62 -10.67
N SER A 40 4.42 1.90 -11.42
CA SER A 40 4.42 1.92 -12.88
C SER A 40 5.54 1.05 -13.43
N TRP A 41 5.34 0.51 -14.63
CA TRP A 41 6.41 -0.20 -15.35
C TRP A 41 7.46 0.80 -15.82
N GLN A 42 8.72 0.52 -15.52
CA GLN A 42 9.87 1.33 -15.89
C GLN A 42 10.90 0.46 -16.60
N SER A 43 11.47 0.98 -17.69
CA SER A 43 12.55 0.33 -18.43
C SER A 43 13.87 0.64 -17.75
N LEU A 44 14.42 -0.35 -17.04
CA LEU A 44 15.71 -0.25 -16.35
C LEU A 44 16.78 -1.03 -17.12
N PRO A 45 18.08 -0.80 -16.87
CA PRO A 45 19.16 -1.63 -17.44
C PRO A 45 19.03 -3.13 -17.15
N ILE A 46 18.27 -3.49 -16.11
CA ILE A 46 17.96 -4.88 -15.70
C ILE A 46 16.67 -5.44 -16.34
N GLY A 47 16.08 -4.70 -17.29
CA GLY A 47 14.81 -4.98 -17.94
C GLY A 47 13.64 -4.19 -17.36
N GLU A 48 12.43 -4.47 -17.86
CA GLU A 48 11.21 -3.84 -17.37
C GLU A 48 10.90 -4.31 -15.94
N ARG A 49 10.66 -3.36 -15.05
CA ARG A 49 10.34 -3.63 -13.64
C ARG A 49 9.25 -2.70 -13.14
N LEU A 50 8.46 -3.22 -12.21
CA LEU A 50 7.44 -2.46 -11.52
C LEU A 50 8.10 -1.60 -10.43
N CYS A 51 8.01 -0.28 -10.56
CA CYS A 51 8.68 0.70 -9.72
C CYS A 51 7.73 1.76 -9.19
N TYR A 52 8.04 2.27 -8.01
CA TYR A 52 7.54 3.56 -7.51
C TYR A 52 8.49 4.67 -7.93
N LEU A 53 7.98 5.89 -8.04
CA LEU A 53 8.80 7.07 -8.30
C LEU A 53 8.87 7.93 -7.04
N VAL A 54 10.08 8.32 -6.65
CA VAL A 54 10.29 9.26 -5.53
C VAL A 54 9.73 10.63 -5.90
N ASN A 55 9.01 11.25 -4.97
CA ASN A 55 8.58 12.64 -5.13
C ASN A 55 9.73 13.59 -4.80
N LEU A 56 10.56 13.89 -5.81
CA LEU A 56 11.71 14.79 -5.69
C LEU A 56 11.33 16.23 -5.32
N ARG A 57 10.06 16.62 -5.49
CA ARG A 57 9.57 17.95 -5.06
C ARG A 57 9.24 18.00 -3.56
N ALA A 58 9.08 16.85 -2.92
CA ALA A 58 8.77 16.74 -1.50
C ALA A 58 10.01 16.52 -0.61
N ILE A 59 11.18 16.28 -1.20
CA ILE A 59 12.44 16.22 -0.44
C ILE A 59 13.06 17.61 -0.31
N THR A 60 13.84 17.81 0.76
CA THR A 60 14.55 19.07 1.01
C THR A 60 15.69 19.28 0.01
N PRO A 61 16.13 20.53 -0.23
CA PRO A 61 17.31 20.81 -1.07
C PRO A 61 18.57 20.07 -0.60
N ASP A 62 18.78 19.93 0.71
CA ASP A 62 19.93 19.19 1.26
C ASP A 62 19.83 17.69 1.00
N GLN A 63 18.64 17.09 1.08
CA GLN A 63 18.43 15.70 0.69
C GLN A 63 18.65 15.50 -0.81
N ARG A 64 18.16 16.43 -1.64
CA ARG A 64 18.37 16.40 -3.09
C ARG A 64 19.86 16.48 -3.44
N ARG A 65 20.61 17.39 -2.82
CA ARG A 65 22.07 17.49 -2.99
C ARG A 65 22.77 16.18 -2.58
N ARG A 66 22.43 15.62 -1.41
CA ARG A 66 23.00 14.34 -0.96
C ARG A 66 22.68 13.18 -1.91
N LEU A 67 21.49 13.15 -2.50
CA LEU A 67 21.11 12.15 -3.50
C LEU A 67 21.98 12.26 -4.75
N VAL A 68 22.15 13.48 -5.28
CA VAL A 68 22.99 13.75 -6.44
C VAL A 68 24.45 13.36 -6.14
N ASP A 69 25.01 13.83 -5.03
CA ASP A 69 26.38 13.52 -4.60
C ASP A 69 26.59 12.00 -4.45
N TYR A 70 25.61 11.29 -3.88
CA TYR A 70 25.66 9.85 -3.71
C TYR A 70 25.66 9.11 -5.05
N ILE A 71 24.74 9.43 -5.96
CA ILE A 71 24.64 8.79 -7.28
C ILE A 71 25.90 9.08 -8.11
N ALA A 72 26.33 10.35 -8.16
CA ALA A 72 27.54 10.76 -8.87
C ALA A 72 28.76 9.97 -8.41
N ARG A 73 28.97 9.87 -7.09
CA ARG A 73 30.07 9.08 -6.50
C ARG A 73 29.93 7.59 -6.74
N ARG A 74 28.72 7.03 -6.67
CA ARG A 74 28.48 5.58 -6.78
C ARG A 74 28.70 5.05 -8.18
N PHE A 75 28.43 5.87 -9.20
CA PHE A 75 28.47 5.50 -10.62
C PHE A 75 29.56 6.22 -11.41
N ASP A 76 30.35 7.11 -10.78
CA ASP A 76 31.38 7.92 -11.42
C ASP A 76 30.82 8.78 -12.57
N ILE A 77 29.70 9.46 -12.29
CA ILE A 77 28.97 10.33 -13.23
C ILE A 77 29.07 11.77 -12.75
N ASP A 78 29.13 12.71 -13.69
CA ASP A 78 29.09 14.14 -13.40
C ASP A 78 27.80 14.54 -12.64
N PRO A 79 27.90 15.25 -11.50
CA PRO A 79 26.74 15.65 -10.71
C PRO A 79 25.68 16.45 -11.47
N ALA A 80 26.09 17.31 -12.42
CA ALA A 80 25.13 18.11 -13.19
C ALA A 80 24.33 17.25 -14.18
N SER A 81 24.95 16.19 -14.71
CA SER A 81 24.26 15.19 -15.53
C SER A 81 23.24 14.40 -14.71
N VAL A 82 23.62 13.98 -13.50
CA VAL A 82 22.69 13.30 -12.57
C VAL A 82 21.50 14.19 -12.22
N GLU A 83 21.74 15.49 -11.96
CA GLU A 83 20.67 16.42 -11.64
C GLU A 83 19.68 16.60 -12.82
N ALA A 84 20.20 16.73 -14.05
CA ALA A 84 19.38 16.81 -15.24
C ALA A 84 18.54 15.53 -15.45
N ASP A 85 19.15 14.35 -15.28
CA ASP A 85 18.47 13.07 -15.42
C ASP A 85 17.37 12.89 -14.36
N LEU A 86 17.63 13.30 -13.12
CA LEU A 86 16.63 13.26 -12.04
C LEU A 86 15.43 14.17 -12.33
N ASP A 87 15.64 15.33 -12.94
CA ASP A 87 14.54 16.23 -13.32
C ASP A 87 13.76 15.72 -14.53
N GLN A 88 14.42 15.02 -15.48
CA GLN A 88 13.78 14.50 -16.69
C GLN A 88 13.05 13.17 -16.46
N ILE A 89 13.69 12.22 -15.79
CA ILE A 89 13.26 10.82 -15.68
C ILE A 89 12.71 10.52 -14.29
N GLY A 90 13.19 11.22 -13.26
CA GLY A 90 12.86 10.95 -11.86
C GLY A 90 13.76 9.87 -11.25
N MET A 91 13.37 9.39 -10.07
CA MET A 91 14.12 8.37 -9.33
C MET A 91 13.24 7.13 -9.09
N PRO A 92 13.42 6.05 -9.86
CA PRO A 92 12.66 4.82 -9.66
C PRO A 92 13.18 4.01 -8.45
N VAL A 93 12.24 3.42 -7.72
CA VAL A 93 12.48 2.51 -6.60
C VAL A 93 11.68 1.23 -6.85
N LEU A 94 12.35 0.09 -6.89
CA LEU A 94 11.69 -1.19 -7.12
C LEU A 94 10.68 -1.50 -6.01
N THR A 95 9.54 -2.03 -6.42
CA THR A 95 8.44 -2.43 -5.52
C THR A 95 8.88 -3.45 -4.46
N GLU A 96 9.77 -4.37 -4.82
CA GLU A 96 10.26 -5.44 -3.93
C GLU A 96 11.13 -4.95 -2.76
N HIS A 97 11.65 -3.72 -2.84
CA HIS A 97 12.52 -3.17 -1.81
C HIS A 97 11.81 -2.29 -0.80
N ILE A 98 10.55 -1.92 -0.99
CA ILE A 98 9.89 -0.98 -0.07
C ILE A 98 8.46 -1.40 0.27
N THR A 99 8.06 -1.14 1.50
CA THR A 99 6.66 -1.16 1.91
C THR A 99 6.07 0.23 1.70
N VAL A 100 4.94 0.30 0.98
CA VAL A 100 4.26 1.57 0.71
C VAL A 100 3.11 1.77 1.69
N THR A 101 3.00 2.98 2.21
CA THR A 101 1.87 3.43 3.03
C THR A 101 1.26 4.68 2.41
N SER A 102 -0.06 4.75 2.38
CA SER A 102 -0.81 5.91 1.93
C SER A 102 -1.89 6.26 2.94
N SER A 103 -2.04 7.54 3.24
CA SER A 103 -3.14 8.06 4.05
C SER A 103 -4.28 8.64 3.20
N ASP A 104 -4.23 8.47 1.87
CA ASP A 104 -5.27 8.97 0.98
C ASP A 104 -6.49 8.02 0.98
N GLN A 105 -7.49 8.35 1.79
CA GLN A 105 -8.72 7.56 1.92
C GLN A 105 -9.61 7.62 0.67
N GLY A 106 -9.62 8.74 -0.06
CA GLY A 106 -10.48 8.88 -1.24
C GLY A 106 -10.05 7.94 -2.36
N LEU A 107 -8.75 7.74 -2.47
CA LEU A 107 -8.16 6.76 -3.35
C LEU A 107 -8.54 5.31 -2.98
N LEU A 108 -8.43 4.93 -1.70
CA LEU A 108 -8.85 3.60 -1.23
C LEU A 108 -10.32 3.34 -1.60
N LEU A 109 -11.19 4.34 -1.37
CA LEU A 109 -12.61 4.26 -1.71
C LEU A 109 -12.84 4.14 -3.22
N SER A 110 -12.10 4.88 -4.05
CA SER A 110 -12.20 4.78 -5.51
C SER A 110 -11.82 3.40 -6.05
N MET A 111 -10.95 2.67 -5.35
CA MET A 111 -10.58 1.30 -5.70
C MET A 111 -11.60 0.27 -5.22
N MET A 112 -12.50 0.64 -4.31
CA MET A 112 -13.57 -0.20 -3.80
C MET A 112 -14.89 -0.02 -4.57
N ASP A 113 -15.05 1.08 -5.30
CA ASP A 113 -16.31 1.49 -5.95
C ASP A 113 -16.65 0.69 -7.23
N ASP A 114 -15.74 -0.15 -7.72
CA ASP A 114 -15.91 -0.91 -8.97
C ASP A 114 -16.66 -2.24 -8.82
N ARG A 115 -17.27 -2.51 -7.66
CA ARG A 115 -17.99 -3.78 -7.39
C ARG A 115 -19.52 -3.65 -7.32
N ARG A 116 -20.10 -2.50 -7.69
CA ARG A 116 -21.54 -2.25 -7.46
C ARG A 116 -22.38 -1.75 -8.64
N LEU A 117 -21.86 -1.62 -9.86
CA LEU A 117 -22.63 -0.98 -10.95
C LEU A 117 -22.62 -1.70 -12.31
N ASN A 118 -22.33 -3.00 -12.37
CA ASN A 118 -22.68 -3.85 -13.52
C ASN A 118 -23.43 -5.10 -13.04
N SER A 119 -24.46 -4.92 -12.22
CA SER A 119 -25.59 -5.85 -12.25
C SER A 119 -26.41 -5.55 -13.50
N ASP A 120 -25.84 -5.88 -14.67
CA ASP A 120 -26.66 -6.30 -15.83
C ASP A 120 -27.22 -7.70 -15.52
N ASP A 121 -27.80 -7.85 -14.33
CA ASP A 121 -28.62 -9.00 -13.99
C ASP A 121 -30.05 -8.55 -14.32
N PRO A 122 -30.60 -8.97 -15.47
CA PRO A 122 -31.96 -8.61 -15.88
C PRO A 122 -33.03 -9.21 -14.95
N ASP A 123 -32.63 -9.95 -13.91
CA ASP A 123 -33.54 -10.65 -12.99
C ASP A 123 -33.88 -9.84 -11.72
N ASP A 124 -33.47 -8.56 -11.61
CA ASP A 124 -33.95 -7.64 -10.55
C ASP A 124 -35.34 -7.03 -10.89
N ASP A 125 -36.17 -7.80 -11.61
CA ASP A 125 -37.61 -7.61 -11.73
C ASP A 125 -38.25 -8.03 -10.38
N LEU A 126 -38.21 -7.05 -9.49
CA LEU A 126 -38.77 -6.99 -8.15
C LEU A 126 -40.31 -7.02 -8.19
N GLU A 127 -40.93 -8.05 -8.74
CA GLU A 127 -42.35 -8.34 -8.53
C GLU A 127 -42.56 -9.80 -8.17
N ASN A 128 -43.06 -9.99 -6.94
CA ASN A 128 -43.89 -11.13 -6.52
C ASN A 128 -43.23 -12.30 -5.75
N TYR A 129 -42.52 -11.99 -4.66
CA TYR A 129 -42.60 -12.87 -3.47
C TYR A 129 -43.68 -12.33 -2.53
N LEU A 130 -44.93 -12.54 -2.94
CA LEU A 130 -46.06 -12.62 -2.01
C LEU A 130 -45.68 -13.64 -0.93
N TYR A 131 -45.55 -13.15 0.29
CA TYR A 131 -45.56 -13.98 1.49
C TYR A 131 -46.91 -14.69 1.55
N GLU A 132 -47.00 -15.87 0.92
CA GLU A 132 -48.02 -16.85 1.28
C GLU A 132 -47.61 -17.41 2.64
N ASP A 133 -48.21 -16.78 3.65
CA ASP A 133 -48.44 -17.25 5.00
C ASP A 133 -48.74 -18.75 4.99
N LYS A 134 -47.70 -19.57 5.13
CA LYS A 134 -47.82 -20.96 5.55
C LYS A 134 -47.38 -21.01 6.99
N GLU A 135 -48.40 -21.00 7.85
CA GLU A 135 -48.35 -21.47 9.22
C GLU A 135 -47.84 -22.94 9.21
N ASP A 136 -46.53 -23.13 9.08
CA ASP A 136 -45.88 -24.40 9.39
C ASP A 136 -45.63 -24.42 10.90
N ASP A 137 -46.65 -24.92 11.58
CA ASP A 137 -46.66 -25.79 12.76
C ASP A 137 -45.26 -26.28 13.19
N TRP A 138 -44.60 -25.53 14.08
CA TRP A 138 -43.43 -26.00 14.85
C TRP A 138 -43.87 -26.35 16.27
N GLU A 139 -44.79 -27.30 16.40
CA GLU A 139 -44.93 -28.09 17.62
C GLU A 139 -43.88 -29.21 17.57
N GLU A 140 -42.69 -28.99 18.13
CA GLU A 140 -41.81 -30.08 18.56
C GLU A 140 -40.99 -29.63 19.78
N GLU A 141 -41.63 -29.81 20.93
CA GLU A 141 -41.10 -30.56 22.09
C GLU A 141 -39.66 -30.21 22.52
N TRP A 142 -39.55 -29.23 23.42
CA TRP A 142 -38.34 -28.96 24.20
C TRP A 142 -38.14 -30.08 25.23
N ASP A 143 -37.57 -31.20 24.78
CA ASP A 143 -37.10 -32.26 25.66
C ASP A 143 -35.82 -31.84 26.40
N ASP A 144 -35.96 -31.84 27.72
CA ASP A 144 -34.96 -31.99 28.79
C ASP A 144 -33.61 -31.28 28.65
N TYR A 145 -33.52 -30.12 29.33
CA TYR A 145 -32.28 -29.65 29.92
C TYR A 145 -31.90 -30.53 31.12
N ASP A 146 -31.26 -31.66 30.85
CA ASP A 146 -30.48 -32.37 31.86
C ASP A 146 -29.19 -31.59 32.17
N GLU A 147 -29.30 -30.79 33.24
CA GLU A 147 -28.38 -30.77 34.38
C GLU A 147 -27.02 -31.49 34.16
N TRP A 148 -25.98 -30.71 33.84
CA TRP A 148 -24.60 -31.08 34.17
C TRP A 148 -23.95 -29.98 35.00
N ASP A 149 -24.10 -30.19 36.30
CA ASP A 149 -23.23 -29.72 37.35
C ASP A 149 -21.74 -29.90 37.01
N ASP A 150 -20.99 -28.84 37.33
CA ASP A 150 -19.78 -28.87 38.13
C ASP A 150 -18.56 -29.66 37.60
N TYR A 151 -17.53 -28.93 37.16
CA TYR A 151 -16.12 -29.35 37.34
C TYR A 151 -15.19 -28.12 37.48
N GLU A 152 -14.95 -27.75 38.73
CA GLU A 152 -13.65 -27.51 39.39
C GLU A 152 -12.49 -26.99 38.51
N GLU A 153 -12.01 -25.77 38.70
CA GLU A 153 -11.01 -25.39 39.72
C GLU A 153 -9.73 -26.25 39.70
N TRP A 154 -8.76 -25.99 38.82
CA TRP A 154 -7.31 -26.20 39.05
C TRP A 154 -6.55 -25.40 37.96
N GLY A 155 -5.52 -24.59 38.17
CA GLY A 155 -4.70 -24.24 39.32
C GLY A 155 -3.43 -23.54 38.79
N ARG A 156 -3.04 -22.46 39.46
CA ARG A 156 -1.70 -21.80 39.58
C ARG A 156 -0.73 -21.77 38.40
#